data_AF-B0ENW6-F1
#
_entry.id   AF-B0ENW6-F1
#
_cell.length_a   1.000
_cell.length_b   1.000
_cell.length_c   1.000
_cell.angle_alpha   90.00
_cell.angle_beta   90.00
_cell.angle_gamma   90.00
#
_symmetry.space_group_name_H-M   'P 1'
#
loop_
_entity.id
_entity.type
_entity.pdbx_description
1 polymer ?
#
loop_
_entity_poly.entity_id
_entity_poly.type
_entity_poly.pdbx_seq_one_letter_code
_entity_poly.pdbx_strand_id
1 'polypeptide(L)'
;MLMFYIIMLINCINADEYDCIPKGHEFKDGFESGKDKQCESLSNNYSYYFNKNFTYSGLAFNCNRTYLDGKFTMTSLYDYWSANVIEVMDNSQINLNGRFHTYKEFNIGTNSIVFWIGHVSFKHSITFETTPSLNQPQIIIWKSDYIHLYKPAGSQISKFEVNNPINNKQCFDVMSFNNNAALDFDKKSFDHYLPKDFKNGLDMLEGKAYLISNNRLMRFCPNGTDLDTSVTCTMNGNNYNLSYSGNDNQPFNYPHCPCDDNGETECILNIQQNLNTVNFNNNIIKYTTLNIDHDIILYNFISVKQINVNDDITLLIAPVSSIKEYTQKIQFNNFEITNNREKNVMTQFKYNSTTNTLEINGNNKLKHSSNPTNKPLTLIINGILTCNSFVNKSVYYFTNSSSSTPLININNNNGNNNIMIFDETVRLNGQLSNCIVLTGKSNEKFKCIQCKKGYYLNSKQECQYNSHCNKINKQSHCIECEYGYYLNSNKECQILPDNCIVRYKTYCYQCKEGFIKEKGECQKNDNKCNKSERNYCLKCSNGYK
;
A
#
# COMPACT_ATOMS: atom_id res chain seq x y z
N MET A 1 26.74 -54.19 -11.27
CA MET A 1 26.16 -54.79 -12.50
C MET A 1 24.67 -54.47 -12.64
N LEU A 2 23.82 -54.76 -11.65
CA LEU A 2 22.38 -54.47 -11.68
C LEU A 2 22.05 -52.97 -11.91
N MET A 3 22.77 -52.07 -11.25
CA MET A 3 22.61 -50.61 -11.42
C MET A 3 23.01 -50.13 -12.83
N PHE A 4 24.00 -50.78 -13.46
CA PHE A 4 24.42 -50.47 -14.83
C PHE A 4 23.37 -50.94 -15.85
N TYR A 5 22.73 -52.08 -15.60
CA TYR A 5 21.60 -52.58 -16.40
C TYR A 5 20.36 -51.69 -16.24
N ILE A 6 20.08 -51.17 -15.05
CA ILE A 6 18.95 -50.25 -14.83
C ILE A 6 19.20 -48.92 -15.57
N ILE A 7 20.42 -48.37 -15.52
CA ILE A 7 20.77 -47.15 -16.28
C ILE A 7 20.69 -47.39 -17.80
N MET A 8 21.17 -48.53 -18.28
CA MET A 8 21.03 -48.93 -19.69
C MET A 8 19.57 -49.12 -20.11
N LEU A 9 18.74 -49.73 -19.27
CA LEU A 9 17.30 -49.90 -19.52
C LEU A 9 16.55 -48.56 -19.56
N ILE A 10 16.86 -47.64 -18.64
CA ILE A 10 16.27 -46.28 -18.65
C ILE A 10 16.68 -45.52 -19.92
N ASN A 11 17.96 -45.61 -20.32
CA ASN A 11 18.44 -44.98 -21.56
C ASN A 11 17.83 -45.63 -22.82
N CYS A 12 17.62 -46.96 -22.83
CA CYS A 12 16.96 -47.65 -23.95
C CYS A 12 15.47 -47.33 -24.05
N ILE A 13 14.75 -47.19 -22.92
CA ILE A 13 13.31 -46.85 -22.92
C ILE A 13 13.11 -45.41 -23.43
N ASN A 14 13.99 -44.47 -23.08
CA ASN A 14 13.92 -43.10 -23.60
C ASN A 14 14.35 -42.98 -25.07
N ALA A 15 15.19 -43.88 -25.59
CA ALA A 15 15.61 -43.90 -27.00
C ALA A 15 14.56 -44.51 -27.96
N ASP A 16 13.49 -45.12 -27.43
CA ASP A 16 12.38 -45.66 -28.21
C ASP A 16 11.33 -44.58 -28.60
N GLU A 17 11.37 -43.37 -28.00
CA GLU A 17 10.36 -42.30 -28.24
C GLU A 17 10.89 -41.13 -29.11
N TYR A 18 12.21 -40.94 -29.20
CA TYR A 18 12.81 -39.76 -29.86
C TYR A 18 13.82 -40.13 -30.95
N ASP A 19 13.91 -39.32 -32.01
CA ASP A 19 14.83 -39.62 -33.12
C ASP A 19 16.30 -39.37 -32.74
N CYS A 20 16.60 -38.28 -32.02
CA CYS A 20 17.97 -37.84 -31.76
C CYS A 20 18.19 -37.35 -30.32
N ILE A 21 19.22 -37.89 -29.66
CA ILE A 21 19.63 -37.51 -28.30
C ILE A 21 21.09 -37.00 -28.31
N PRO A 22 21.43 -35.84 -27.73
CA PRO A 22 22.80 -35.33 -27.74
C PRO A 22 23.80 -36.24 -27.01
N LYS A 23 24.89 -36.60 -27.69
CA LYS A 23 26.00 -37.37 -27.09
C LYS A 23 26.69 -36.56 -25.99
N GLY A 24 27.03 -35.32 -26.29
CA GLY A 24 27.74 -34.41 -25.40
C GLY A 24 26.95 -33.16 -25.02
N HIS A 25 27.67 -32.06 -24.86
CA HIS A 25 27.14 -30.75 -24.45
C HIS A 25 27.20 -29.72 -25.57
N GLU A 26 27.77 -30.07 -26.71
CA GLU A 26 27.87 -29.20 -27.87
C GLU A 26 27.36 -29.91 -29.12
N PHE A 27 26.91 -29.11 -30.10
CA PHE A 27 26.43 -29.63 -31.38
C PHE A 27 27.47 -30.49 -32.12
N LYS A 28 28.75 -30.16 -32.00
CA LYS A 28 29.87 -30.90 -32.62
C LYS A 28 30.06 -32.32 -32.06
N ASP A 29 29.54 -32.59 -30.86
CA ASP A 29 29.63 -33.91 -30.23
C ASP A 29 28.71 -34.92 -30.90
N GLY A 30 27.78 -34.43 -31.73
CA GLY A 30 26.82 -35.24 -32.47
C GLY A 30 25.70 -35.80 -31.60
N PHE A 31 24.90 -36.66 -32.23
CA PHE A 31 23.71 -37.25 -31.62
C PHE A 31 23.77 -38.77 -31.68
N GLU A 32 23.16 -39.41 -30.69
CA GLU A 32 22.80 -40.82 -30.71
C GLU A 32 21.50 -40.96 -31.49
N SER A 33 21.50 -41.90 -32.43
CA SER A 33 20.31 -42.27 -33.19
C SER A 33 19.37 -43.10 -32.34
N GLY A 34 18.10 -42.70 -32.30
CA GLY A 34 16.99 -43.57 -31.92
C GLY A 34 16.79 -44.71 -32.93
N LYS A 35 15.84 -45.60 -32.64
CA LYS A 35 15.70 -46.93 -33.25
C LYS A 35 15.65 -46.96 -34.80
N ASP A 36 15.16 -45.89 -35.44
CA ASP A 36 14.78 -45.91 -36.87
C ASP A 36 15.38 -44.79 -37.76
N LYS A 37 16.19 -43.86 -37.24
CA LYS A 37 16.72 -42.73 -38.03
C LYS A 37 18.18 -42.38 -37.73
N GLN A 38 18.97 -42.18 -38.78
CA GLN A 38 20.35 -41.69 -38.67
C GLN A 38 20.37 -40.17 -38.40
N CYS A 39 20.80 -39.76 -37.21
CA CYS A 39 21.00 -38.36 -36.82
C CYS A 39 22.27 -37.74 -37.43
N GLU A 40 22.62 -38.19 -38.63
CA GLU A 40 23.87 -37.89 -39.33
C GLU A 40 23.71 -36.71 -40.31
N SER A 41 22.49 -36.25 -40.59
CA SER A 41 22.21 -35.12 -41.48
C SER A 41 21.21 -34.12 -40.91
N LEU A 42 21.41 -32.84 -41.23
CA LEU A 42 20.57 -31.68 -40.90
C LEU A 42 19.19 -31.77 -41.58
N SER A 43 18.40 -32.77 -41.22
CA SER A 43 17.08 -33.02 -41.81
C SER A 43 15.97 -32.38 -40.98
N ASN A 44 15.06 -31.70 -41.67
CA ASN A 44 13.91 -30.99 -41.08
C ASN A 44 12.85 -31.93 -40.46
N ASN A 45 13.02 -33.25 -40.55
CA ASN A 45 12.00 -34.25 -40.17
C ASN A 45 12.29 -35.00 -38.87
N TYR A 46 13.36 -34.65 -38.15
CA TYR A 46 13.76 -35.33 -36.91
C TYR A 46 13.26 -34.61 -35.65
N SER A 47 13.04 -35.40 -34.61
CA SER A 47 12.80 -34.96 -33.24
C SER A 47 14.08 -35.02 -32.40
N TYR A 48 14.31 -34.00 -31.58
CA TYR A 48 15.49 -33.89 -30.73
C TYR A 48 15.07 -33.78 -29.27
N TYR A 49 15.67 -34.58 -28.39
CA TYR A 49 15.38 -34.58 -26.96
C TYR A 49 16.57 -34.07 -26.15
N PHE A 50 16.34 -33.02 -25.36
CA PHE A 50 17.35 -32.39 -24.51
C PHE A 50 16.94 -32.45 -23.04
N ASN A 51 17.85 -32.93 -22.20
CA ASN A 51 17.67 -33.00 -20.75
C ASN A 51 18.88 -32.53 -19.94
N LYS A 52 19.86 -31.93 -20.62
CA LYS A 52 21.12 -31.46 -20.04
C LYS A 52 21.60 -30.22 -20.79
N ASN A 53 22.49 -29.46 -20.17
CA ASN A 53 23.04 -28.26 -20.79
C ASN A 53 23.59 -28.57 -22.19
N PHE A 54 23.21 -27.74 -23.16
CA PHE A 54 23.57 -27.94 -24.55
C PHE A 54 23.86 -26.61 -25.24
N THR A 55 24.94 -26.56 -26.02
CA THR A 55 25.34 -25.39 -26.80
C THR A 55 25.31 -25.72 -28.28
N TYR A 56 24.44 -25.02 -28.99
CA TYR A 56 24.36 -25.02 -30.45
C TYR A 56 25.20 -23.88 -31.03
N SER A 57 26.14 -24.26 -31.88
CA SER A 57 27.04 -23.36 -32.60
C SER A 57 27.19 -23.85 -34.04
N GLY A 58 26.30 -23.40 -34.94
CA GLY A 58 26.26 -23.82 -36.33
C GLY A 58 25.45 -22.86 -37.22
N LEU A 59 25.26 -23.25 -38.49
CA LEU A 59 24.37 -22.59 -39.46
C LEU A 59 22.91 -22.93 -39.16
N ALA A 60 21.99 -22.00 -39.45
CA ALA A 60 20.54 -22.11 -39.24
C ALA A 60 20.01 -23.55 -39.27
N PHE A 61 19.50 -23.99 -38.13
CA PHE A 61 19.05 -25.35 -37.93
C PHE A 61 17.52 -25.43 -37.91
N ASN A 62 16.96 -26.41 -38.61
CA ASN A 62 15.54 -26.67 -38.68
C ASN A 62 15.27 -28.13 -38.33
N CYS A 63 14.35 -28.37 -37.39
CA CYS A 63 13.91 -29.73 -37.04
C CYS A 63 12.39 -29.82 -36.95
N ASN A 64 11.88 -31.05 -36.85
CA ASN A 64 10.45 -31.24 -36.72
C ASN A 64 9.99 -30.94 -35.29
N ARG A 65 10.67 -31.50 -34.29
CA ARG A 65 10.29 -31.32 -32.88
C ARG A 65 11.51 -31.20 -31.98
N THR A 66 11.43 -30.36 -30.97
CA THR A 66 12.42 -30.25 -29.89
C THR A 66 11.71 -30.49 -28.57
N TYR A 67 12.14 -31.51 -27.83
CA TYR A 67 11.69 -31.83 -26.47
C TYR A 67 12.71 -31.31 -25.46
N LEU A 68 12.23 -30.60 -24.44
CA LEU A 68 13.04 -29.97 -23.40
C LEU A 68 12.56 -30.47 -22.04
N ASP A 69 13.36 -31.30 -21.37
CA ASP A 69 12.97 -32.02 -20.16
C ASP A 69 13.93 -31.75 -18.98
N GLY A 70 13.38 -31.39 -17.84
CA GLY A 70 14.11 -31.17 -16.61
C GLY A 70 14.63 -29.74 -16.47
N LYS A 71 15.82 -29.57 -15.89
CA LYS A 71 16.36 -28.26 -15.51
C LYS A 71 17.74 -28.02 -16.09
N PHE A 72 17.81 -27.27 -17.18
CA PHE A 72 19.06 -27.00 -17.89
C PHE A 72 19.00 -25.72 -18.74
N THR A 73 20.14 -25.36 -19.29
CA THR A 73 20.30 -24.24 -20.23
C THR A 73 20.63 -24.75 -21.63
N MET A 74 19.84 -24.33 -22.61
CA MET A 74 20.14 -24.50 -24.03
C MET A 74 20.63 -23.16 -24.58
N THR A 75 21.84 -23.15 -25.14
CA THR A 75 22.45 -21.95 -25.70
C THR A 75 22.53 -22.03 -27.22
N SER A 76 22.14 -20.96 -27.92
CA SER A 76 22.36 -20.78 -29.35
C SER A 76 23.26 -19.56 -29.59
N LEU A 77 24.48 -19.77 -30.10
CA LEU A 77 25.52 -18.73 -30.19
C LEU A 77 25.43 -17.83 -31.43
N TYR A 78 25.00 -18.36 -32.57
CA TYR A 78 25.11 -17.65 -33.86
C TYR A 78 23.77 -17.53 -34.60
N ASP A 79 23.14 -18.66 -34.88
CA ASP A 79 21.96 -18.74 -35.75
C ASP A 79 20.72 -19.26 -35.01
N TYR A 80 19.57 -19.27 -35.66
CA TYR A 80 18.34 -19.77 -35.04
C TYR A 80 18.38 -21.29 -34.87
N TRP A 81 18.06 -21.74 -33.66
CA TRP A 81 17.51 -23.08 -33.46
C TRP A 81 16.02 -23.03 -33.79
N SER A 82 15.63 -23.63 -34.90
CA SER A 82 14.24 -23.60 -35.37
C SER A 82 13.62 -24.98 -35.32
N ALA A 83 12.37 -25.06 -34.86
CA ALA A 83 11.60 -26.30 -34.84
C ALA A 83 10.17 -26.05 -35.31
N ASN A 84 9.52 -27.07 -35.90
CA ASN A 84 8.07 -26.98 -36.09
C ASN A 84 7.36 -26.93 -34.74
N VAL A 85 7.76 -27.80 -33.81
CA VAL A 85 7.23 -27.84 -32.46
C VAL A 85 8.37 -27.78 -31.44
N ILE A 86 8.26 -26.90 -30.45
CA ILE A 86 9.09 -26.95 -29.25
C ILE A 86 8.16 -27.33 -28.10
N GLU A 87 8.55 -28.36 -27.35
CA GLU A 87 7.77 -28.92 -26.26
C GLU A 87 8.60 -28.96 -24.99
N VAL A 88 8.15 -28.20 -23.99
CA VAL A 88 8.72 -28.19 -22.65
C VAL A 88 7.93 -29.18 -21.82
N MET A 89 8.58 -30.25 -21.38
CA MET A 89 7.93 -31.33 -20.64
C MET A 89 7.45 -30.86 -19.26
N ASP A 90 6.60 -31.65 -18.61
CA ASP A 90 6.11 -31.34 -17.26
C ASP A 90 7.24 -31.13 -16.24
N ASN A 91 6.99 -30.26 -15.26
CA ASN A 91 7.90 -29.94 -14.14
C ASN A 91 9.31 -29.49 -14.61
N SER A 92 9.40 -28.89 -15.79
CA SER A 92 10.67 -28.48 -16.40
C SER A 92 10.95 -27.00 -16.18
N GLN A 93 12.23 -26.67 -15.98
CA GLN A 93 12.73 -25.30 -15.85
C GLN A 93 13.84 -25.07 -16.87
N ILE A 94 13.48 -24.49 -18.01
CA ILE A 94 14.40 -24.40 -19.16
C ILE A 94 14.90 -22.96 -19.33
N ASN A 95 16.22 -22.80 -19.42
CA ASN A 95 16.82 -21.52 -19.82
C ASN A 95 17.21 -21.57 -21.30
N LEU A 96 16.51 -20.82 -22.14
CA LEU A 96 16.84 -20.64 -23.55
C LEU A 96 17.68 -19.37 -23.71
N ASN A 97 18.95 -19.52 -24.07
CA ASN A 97 19.90 -18.42 -24.24
C ASN A 97 20.35 -18.31 -25.70
N GLY A 98 19.78 -17.39 -26.47
CA GLY A 98 20.15 -17.16 -27.85
C GLY A 98 18.92 -16.96 -28.74
N ARG A 99 19.02 -17.46 -29.96
CA ARG A 99 18.02 -17.29 -31.02
C ARG A 99 17.24 -18.59 -31.20
N PHE A 100 15.93 -18.57 -30.96
CA PHE A 100 15.06 -19.72 -31.25
C PHE A 100 13.79 -19.28 -31.99
N HIS A 101 13.32 -20.17 -32.85
CA HIS A 101 12.16 -19.94 -33.70
C HIS A 101 11.23 -21.15 -33.71
N THR A 102 9.93 -20.90 -33.64
CA THR A 102 8.91 -21.96 -33.64
C THR A 102 7.94 -21.76 -34.79
N TYR A 103 7.85 -22.75 -35.71
CA TYR A 103 7.01 -22.62 -36.91
C TYR A 103 5.53 -22.94 -36.66
N LYS A 104 5.21 -23.89 -35.79
CA LYS A 104 3.83 -24.33 -35.51
C LYS A 104 3.44 -24.12 -34.06
N GLU A 105 4.08 -24.80 -33.12
CA GLU A 105 3.59 -24.86 -31.73
C GLU A 105 4.74 -24.74 -30.74
N PHE A 106 4.57 -23.87 -29.75
CA PHE A 106 5.38 -23.85 -28.54
C PHE A 106 4.53 -24.33 -27.36
N ASN A 107 4.77 -25.55 -26.91
CA ASN A 107 3.95 -26.24 -25.92
C ASN A 107 4.66 -26.24 -24.57
N ILE A 108 3.96 -25.84 -23.51
CA ILE A 108 4.48 -25.79 -22.15
C ILE A 108 3.69 -26.75 -21.27
N GLY A 109 4.40 -27.73 -20.72
CA GLY A 109 3.87 -28.72 -19.79
C GLY A 109 3.46 -28.14 -18.44
N THR A 110 2.82 -29.00 -17.66
CA THR A 110 2.34 -28.71 -16.31
C THR A 110 3.48 -28.29 -15.39
N ASN A 111 3.29 -27.23 -14.60
CA ASN A 111 4.30 -26.71 -13.65
C ASN A 111 5.65 -26.35 -14.29
N SER A 112 5.68 -26.03 -15.58
CA SER A 112 6.92 -25.72 -16.29
C SER A 112 7.11 -24.21 -16.52
N ILE A 113 8.37 -23.78 -16.57
CA ILE A 113 8.76 -22.39 -16.77
C ILE A 113 9.92 -22.32 -17.77
N VAL A 114 9.82 -21.36 -18.69
CA VAL A 114 10.86 -21.05 -19.68
C VAL A 114 11.42 -19.67 -19.37
N PHE A 115 12.73 -19.61 -19.10
CA PHE A 115 13.48 -18.37 -19.03
C PHE A 115 14.17 -18.12 -20.37
N TRP A 116 14.08 -16.91 -20.89
CA TRP A 116 14.63 -16.57 -22.19
C TRP A 116 15.56 -15.36 -22.14
N ILE A 117 16.70 -15.49 -22.80
CA ILE A 117 17.66 -14.42 -23.08
C ILE A 117 17.97 -14.46 -24.57
N GLY A 118 17.75 -13.38 -25.32
CA GLY A 118 18.01 -13.30 -26.76
C GLY A 118 16.76 -13.16 -27.63
N HIS A 119 16.87 -13.55 -28.90
CA HIS A 119 15.80 -13.35 -29.88
C HIS A 119 14.83 -14.52 -29.83
N VAL A 120 13.54 -14.20 -29.86
CA VAL A 120 12.46 -15.19 -29.85
C VAL A 120 11.47 -14.90 -30.98
N SER A 121 10.96 -15.97 -31.58
CA SER A 121 10.08 -15.87 -32.73
C SER A 121 9.03 -16.98 -32.69
N PHE A 122 7.76 -16.58 -32.71
CA PHE A 122 6.60 -17.47 -32.66
C PHE A 122 5.74 -17.25 -33.90
N LYS A 123 5.75 -18.23 -34.81
CA LYS A 123 5.05 -18.12 -36.08
C LYS A 123 3.56 -18.42 -35.99
N HIS A 124 3.17 -19.34 -35.11
CA HIS A 124 1.78 -19.77 -35.05
C HIS A 124 1.23 -19.84 -33.63
N SER A 125 1.49 -20.85 -32.80
CA SER A 125 0.81 -20.93 -31.51
C SER A 125 1.71 -21.14 -30.30
N ILE A 126 1.23 -20.66 -29.15
CA ILE A 126 1.68 -21.06 -27.82
C ILE A 126 0.52 -21.79 -27.14
N THR A 127 0.83 -22.93 -26.52
CA THR A 127 -0.14 -23.75 -25.78
C THR A 127 0.40 -24.06 -24.39
N PHE A 128 -0.50 -24.10 -23.42
CA PHE A 128 -0.19 -24.49 -22.04
C PHE A 128 -1.04 -25.72 -21.68
N GLU A 129 -0.41 -26.76 -21.16
CA GLU A 129 -1.11 -27.97 -20.70
C GLU A 129 -2.05 -27.63 -19.53
N THR A 130 -1.59 -26.76 -18.63
CA THR A 130 -2.39 -26.20 -17.53
C THR A 130 -2.47 -24.69 -17.63
N THR A 131 -3.64 -24.11 -17.34
CA THR A 131 -3.82 -22.66 -17.32
C THR A 131 -2.84 -21.97 -16.37
N PRO A 132 -1.99 -21.06 -16.88
CA PRO A 132 -1.16 -20.22 -16.02
C PRO A 132 -2.02 -19.37 -15.08
N SER A 133 -1.49 -19.01 -13.92
CA SER A 133 -2.18 -18.09 -13.01
C SER A 133 -1.89 -16.63 -13.38
N LEU A 134 -2.80 -15.73 -13.01
CA LEU A 134 -2.53 -14.29 -13.06
C LEU A 134 -1.31 -13.95 -12.19
N ASN A 135 -0.49 -13.02 -12.70
CA ASN A 135 0.79 -12.58 -12.13
C ASN A 135 1.86 -13.68 -12.05
N GLN A 136 1.69 -14.78 -12.79
CA GLN A 136 2.63 -15.92 -12.84
C GLN A 136 2.85 -16.41 -14.28
N PRO A 137 3.46 -15.57 -15.15
CA PRO A 137 3.78 -15.96 -16.52
C PRO A 137 4.75 -17.14 -16.56
N GLN A 138 4.52 -18.08 -17.47
CA GLN A 138 5.39 -19.25 -17.66
C GLN A 138 6.52 -19.02 -18.68
N ILE A 139 6.44 -17.96 -19.49
CA ILE A 139 7.54 -17.51 -20.36
C ILE A 139 8.11 -16.20 -19.81
N ILE A 140 9.36 -16.22 -19.36
CA ILE A 140 10.02 -15.10 -18.67
C ILE A 140 11.24 -14.66 -19.49
N ILE A 141 11.09 -13.57 -20.21
CA ILE A 141 12.09 -13.03 -21.13
C ILE A 141 12.86 -11.92 -20.42
N TRP A 142 13.94 -12.28 -19.75
CA TRP A 142 14.73 -11.31 -18.99
C TRP A 142 15.44 -10.31 -19.88
N LYS A 143 15.85 -10.70 -21.09
CA LYS A 143 16.58 -9.82 -21.99
C LYS A 143 16.27 -10.14 -23.43
N SER A 144 15.42 -9.32 -24.04
CA SER A 144 15.21 -9.34 -25.49
C SER A 144 14.85 -7.95 -26.00
N ASP A 145 15.40 -7.60 -27.14
CA ASP A 145 14.97 -6.50 -27.99
C ASP A 145 14.32 -7.01 -29.29
N TYR A 146 14.07 -8.33 -29.40
CA TYR A 146 13.53 -8.97 -30.59
C TYR A 146 12.56 -10.11 -30.20
N ILE A 147 11.28 -9.77 -30.11
CA ILE A 147 10.17 -10.72 -29.98
C ILE A 147 9.35 -10.63 -31.26
N HIS A 148 9.39 -11.67 -32.08
CA HIS A 148 8.68 -11.70 -33.37
C HIS A 148 7.42 -12.56 -33.25
N LEU A 149 6.26 -11.90 -33.16
CA LEU A 149 4.94 -12.54 -33.20
C LEU A 149 4.35 -12.36 -34.59
N TYR A 150 4.24 -13.44 -35.38
CA TYR A 150 3.91 -13.29 -36.80
C TYR A 150 2.48 -12.83 -37.06
N LYS A 151 2.34 -11.96 -38.06
CA LYS A 151 1.06 -11.58 -38.66
C LYS A 151 0.69 -12.51 -39.82
N PRO A 152 -0.62 -12.65 -40.10
CA PRO A 152 -1.06 -13.40 -41.28
C PRO A 152 -0.60 -12.70 -42.57
N ALA A 153 0.37 -13.30 -43.26
CA ALA A 153 0.83 -12.88 -44.58
C ALA A 153 0.33 -13.90 -45.63
N GLY A 154 -0.88 -13.71 -46.15
CA GLY A 154 -1.47 -14.50 -47.24
C GLY A 154 -1.81 -15.97 -46.93
N SER A 155 -1.29 -16.55 -45.83
CA SER A 155 -1.59 -17.89 -45.32
C SER A 155 -1.98 -17.83 -43.85
N GLN A 156 -3.11 -18.45 -43.48
CA GLN A 156 -3.60 -18.47 -42.08
C GLN A 156 -2.65 -19.17 -41.10
N ILE A 157 -1.77 -20.06 -41.58
CA ILE A 157 -0.79 -20.80 -40.74
C ILE A 157 0.33 -19.87 -40.20
N SER A 158 0.40 -18.62 -40.67
CA SER A 158 1.38 -17.63 -40.20
C SER A 158 0.86 -16.66 -39.14
N LYS A 159 -0.37 -16.85 -38.64
CA LYS A 159 -0.93 -15.99 -37.61
C LYS A 159 -0.53 -16.49 -36.22
N PHE A 160 0.10 -15.63 -35.43
CA PHE A 160 0.33 -15.86 -34.01
C PHE A 160 -0.99 -15.91 -33.22
N GLU A 161 -1.16 -16.95 -32.40
CA GLU A 161 -2.33 -17.25 -31.58
C GLU A 161 -1.87 -17.80 -30.22
N VAL A 162 -2.67 -17.54 -29.18
CA VAL A 162 -2.53 -18.21 -27.88
C VAL A 162 -3.71 -19.17 -27.77
N ASN A 163 -3.41 -20.45 -27.61
CA ASN A 163 -4.43 -21.48 -27.42
C ASN A 163 -4.91 -21.46 -25.97
N ASN A 164 -6.21 -21.31 -25.76
CA ASN A 164 -6.81 -21.33 -24.44
C ASN A 164 -6.84 -22.76 -23.90
N PRO A 165 -6.27 -23.02 -22.71
CA PRO A 165 -6.31 -24.36 -22.14
C PRO A 165 -7.75 -24.85 -21.92
N ILE A 166 -7.94 -26.16 -22.03
CA ILE A 166 -9.25 -26.79 -21.99
C ILE A 166 -9.99 -26.40 -20.70
N ASN A 167 -11.24 -25.96 -20.84
CA ASN A 167 -12.14 -25.53 -19.75
C ASN A 167 -11.75 -24.23 -19.02
N ASN A 168 -10.74 -23.48 -19.50
CA ASN A 168 -10.39 -22.20 -18.89
C ASN A 168 -11.37 -21.09 -19.26
N LYS A 169 -11.81 -20.35 -18.24
CA LYS A 169 -12.71 -19.17 -18.34
C LYS A 169 -12.13 -17.91 -17.69
N GLN A 170 -10.86 -17.94 -17.31
CA GLN A 170 -10.19 -16.84 -16.62
C GLN A 170 -9.04 -16.32 -17.48
N CYS A 171 -8.71 -15.04 -17.34
CA CYS A 171 -7.51 -14.50 -17.94
C CYS A 171 -6.25 -15.14 -17.31
N PHE A 172 -5.16 -15.21 -18.07
CA PHE A 172 -3.88 -15.69 -17.58
C PHE A 172 -2.70 -14.98 -18.26
N ASP A 173 -1.54 -14.99 -17.60
CA ASP A 173 -0.33 -14.36 -18.12
C ASP A 173 0.47 -15.32 -18.99
N VAL A 174 0.71 -14.92 -20.24
CA VAL A 174 1.40 -15.74 -21.25
C VAL A 174 2.90 -15.56 -21.12
N MET A 175 3.37 -14.32 -21.24
CA MET A 175 4.79 -14.00 -21.23
C MET A 175 5.07 -12.64 -20.60
N SER A 176 6.18 -12.54 -19.87
CA SER A 176 6.71 -11.30 -19.34
C SER A 176 8.06 -11.00 -19.97
N PHE A 177 8.30 -9.73 -20.29
CA PHE A 177 9.53 -9.29 -20.96
C PHE A 177 10.01 -7.94 -20.46
N ASN A 178 11.31 -7.67 -20.62
CA ASN A 178 11.95 -6.52 -19.95
C ASN A 178 11.81 -5.18 -20.67
N ASN A 179 11.60 -5.22 -21.99
CA ASN A 179 11.66 -4.05 -22.86
C ASN A 179 10.29 -3.79 -23.50
N ASN A 180 9.74 -2.60 -23.31
CA ASN A 180 8.45 -2.20 -23.87
C ASN A 180 8.46 -2.07 -25.41
N ALA A 181 9.65 -2.00 -26.01
CA ALA A 181 9.87 -1.98 -27.45
C ALA A 181 10.28 -3.35 -28.02
N ALA A 182 10.22 -4.44 -27.24
CA ALA A 182 10.66 -5.76 -27.69
C ALA A 182 9.89 -6.29 -28.91
N LEU A 183 8.64 -5.85 -29.09
CA LEU A 183 7.80 -6.16 -30.25
C LEU A 183 7.92 -5.12 -31.40
N ASP A 184 8.71 -4.05 -31.23
CA ASP A 184 8.86 -2.94 -32.18
C ASP A 184 10.33 -2.83 -32.66
N PHE A 185 10.96 -3.97 -32.94
CA PHE A 185 12.40 -4.06 -33.18
C PHE A 185 12.85 -3.48 -34.53
N ASP A 186 11.98 -3.43 -35.55
CA ASP A 186 12.30 -2.84 -36.86
C ASP A 186 11.28 -1.80 -37.36
N LYS A 187 10.22 -1.52 -36.56
CA LYS A 187 9.12 -0.60 -36.85
C LYS A 187 8.30 -0.92 -38.12
N LYS A 188 8.50 -2.10 -38.73
CA LYS A 188 7.83 -2.49 -39.98
C LYS A 188 6.69 -3.47 -39.70
N SER A 189 5.45 -3.00 -39.79
CA SER A 189 4.28 -3.77 -39.34
C SER A 189 3.78 -4.89 -40.27
N PHE A 190 4.53 -5.30 -41.30
CA PHE A 190 4.01 -6.18 -42.36
C PHE A 190 3.89 -7.64 -41.91
N ASP A 191 4.89 -8.17 -41.22
CA ASP A 191 5.01 -9.59 -40.90
C ASP A 191 4.93 -9.90 -39.39
N HIS A 192 4.77 -8.88 -38.54
CA HIS A 192 4.63 -9.08 -37.09
C HIS A 192 3.72 -8.06 -36.41
N TYR A 193 3.22 -8.46 -35.24
CA TYR A 193 2.42 -7.63 -34.36
C TYR A 193 3.28 -6.60 -33.63
N LEU A 194 2.82 -5.36 -33.65
CA LEU A 194 3.40 -4.23 -32.92
C LEU A 194 2.60 -3.96 -31.65
N PRO A 195 3.17 -3.28 -30.63
CA PRO A 195 2.44 -2.95 -29.40
C PRO A 195 1.09 -2.25 -29.63
N LYS A 196 1.01 -1.38 -30.66
CA LYS A 196 -0.22 -0.67 -31.03
C LYS A 196 -1.37 -1.60 -31.44
N ASP A 197 -1.07 -2.79 -31.93
CA ASP A 197 -2.07 -3.76 -32.39
C ASP A 197 -2.82 -4.40 -31.19
N PHE A 198 -2.28 -4.25 -29.96
CA PHE A 198 -2.86 -4.77 -28.73
C PHE A 198 -3.70 -3.75 -27.96
N LYS A 199 -3.80 -2.49 -28.42
CA LYS A 199 -4.41 -1.37 -27.68
C LYS A 199 -5.84 -1.65 -27.20
N ASN A 200 -6.62 -2.43 -27.94
CA ASN A 200 -8.00 -2.80 -27.58
C ASN A 200 -8.16 -4.33 -27.39
N GLY A 201 -7.05 -5.02 -27.13
CA GLY A 201 -6.95 -6.46 -27.22
C GLY A 201 -6.79 -6.91 -28.68
N LEU A 202 -5.75 -7.70 -28.95
CA LEU A 202 -5.52 -8.37 -30.21
C LEU A 202 -6.48 -9.56 -30.33
N ASP A 203 -7.32 -9.58 -31.36
CA ASP A 203 -8.30 -10.64 -31.59
C ASP A 203 -7.63 -11.97 -32.00
N MET A 204 -7.92 -12.99 -31.23
CA MET A 204 -7.49 -14.38 -31.38
C MET A 204 -8.70 -15.30 -31.53
N LEU A 205 -8.48 -16.56 -31.93
CA LEU A 205 -9.58 -17.50 -32.16
C LEU A 205 -10.43 -17.73 -30.89
N GLU A 206 -9.76 -17.91 -29.75
CA GLU A 206 -10.39 -18.32 -28.49
C GLU A 206 -10.51 -17.18 -27.46
N GLY A 207 -10.11 -15.95 -27.83
CA GLY A 207 -10.08 -14.82 -26.91
C GLY A 207 -9.36 -13.59 -27.47
N LYS A 208 -8.83 -12.78 -26.55
CA LYS A 208 -8.03 -11.60 -26.86
C LYS A 208 -6.74 -11.61 -26.06
N ALA A 209 -5.65 -11.21 -26.71
CA ALA A 209 -4.38 -10.94 -26.03
C ALA A 209 -4.19 -9.44 -25.80
N TYR A 210 -3.71 -9.06 -24.62
CA TYR A 210 -3.47 -7.69 -24.20
C TYR A 210 -2.01 -7.51 -23.80
N LEU A 211 -1.51 -6.30 -24.00
CA LEU A 211 -0.23 -5.88 -23.46
C LEU A 211 -0.48 -4.88 -22.33
N ILE A 212 -0.07 -5.25 -21.12
CA ILE A 212 -0.20 -4.44 -19.90
C ILE A 212 1.18 -4.23 -19.28
N SER A 213 1.27 -3.48 -18.17
CA SER A 213 2.54 -3.19 -17.50
C SER A 213 3.56 -2.49 -18.43
N ASN A 214 3.13 -1.44 -19.13
CA ASN A 214 3.92 -0.66 -20.09
C ASN A 214 4.37 -1.52 -21.27
N ASN A 215 3.44 -2.29 -21.83
CA ASN A 215 3.68 -3.24 -22.92
C ASN A 215 4.74 -4.31 -22.59
N ARG A 216 4.87 -4.76 -21.34
CA ARG A 216 5.89 -5.74 -20.92
C ARG A 216 5.32 -7.05 -20.38
N LEU A 217 4.00 -7.13 -20.25
CA LEU A 217 3.29 -8.34 -19.84
C LEU A 217 2.20 -8.63 -20.87
N MET A 218 2.22 -9.83 -21.45
CA MET A 218 1.14 -10.30 -22.30
C MET A 218 0.15 -11.12 -21.47
N ARG A 219 -1.10 -10.69 -21.46
CA ARG A 219 -2.22 -11.36 -20.79
C ARG A 219 -3.24 -11.81 -21.82
N PHE A 220 -3.66 -13.07 -21.76
CA PHE A 220 -4.72 -13.61 -22.60
C PHE A 220 -6.01 -13.73 -21.80
N CYS A 221 -7.14 -13.35 -22.39
CA CYS A 221 -8.47 -13.49 -21.82
C CYS A 221 -9.37 -14.27 -22.78
N PRO A 222 -9.98 -15.39 -22.34
CA PRO A 222 -10.91 -16.16 -23.16
C PRO A 222 -12.13 -15.33 -23.60
N ASN A 223 -12.75 -15.72 -24.71
CA ASN A 223 -13.98 -15.09 -25.21
C ASN A 223 -15.05 -14.92 -24.11
N GLY A 224 -15.58 -13.71 -23.97
CA GLY A 224 -16.58 -13.37 -22.95
C GLY A 224 -16.03 -13.07 -21.55
N THR A 225 -14.69 -13.01 -21.40
CA THR A 225 -14.02 -12.64 -20.14
C THR A 225 -13.48 -11.23 -20.23
N ASP A 226 -13.80 -10.39 -19.25
CA ASP A 226 -13.25 -9.03 -19.15
C ASP A 226 -11.77 -9.06 -18.72
N LEU A 227 -11.00 -8.10 -19.22
CA LEU A 227 -9.59 -7.96 -18.85
C LEU A 227 -9.46 -7.56 -17.37
N ASP A 228 -8.79 -8.43 -16.59
CA ASP A 228 -8.22 -8.04 -15.31
C ASP A 228 -6.93 -7.23 -15.57
N THR A 229 -6.89 -5.97 -15.15
CA THR A 229 -5.74 -5.07 -15.33
C THR A 229 -4.80 -5.03 -14.13
N SER A 230 -5.06 -5.82 -13.08
CA SER A 230 -4.22 -5.89 -11.89
C SER A 230 -2.89 -6.59 -12.21
N VAL A 231 -1.79 -5.93 -11.85
CA VAL A 231 -0.44 -6.47 -11.96
C VAL A 231 0.25 -6.39 -10.62
N THR A 232 0.72 -7.54 -10.12
CA THR A 232 1.43 -7.65 -8.84
C THR A 232 2.91 -7.88 -9.08
N CYS A 233 3.71 -6.88 -8.71
CA CYS A 233 5.16 -6.95 -8.68
C CYS A 233 5.65 -7.21 -7.25
N THR A 234 6.66 -8.06 -7.10
CA THR A 234 7.33 -8.26 -5.80
C THR A 234 8.79 -7.85 -5.92
N MET A 235 9.23 -6.96 -5.04
CA MET A 235 10.61 -6.53 -4.97
C MET A 235 11.42 -7.49 -4.10
N ASN A 236 12.52 -8.01 -4.64
CA ASN A 236 13.39 -9.01 -4.03
C ASN A 236 14.80 -8.48 -3.72
N GLY A 237 15.07 -7.20 -4.05
CA GLY A 237 16.35 -6.53 -3.76
C GLY A 237 16.16 -5.24 -2.97
N ASN A 238 17.20 -4.81 -2.23
CA ASN A 238 17.13 -3.63 -1.37
C ASN A 238 17.03 -2.29 -2.10
N ASN A 239 17.31 -2.25 -3.40
CA ASN A 239 17.38 -1.02 -4.18
C ASN A 239 16.33 -1.04 -5.29
N TYR A 240 15.36 -0.14 -5.19
CA TYR A 240 14.34 0.04 -6.22
C TYR A 240 14.97 0.60 -7.51
N ASN A 241 14.49 0.12 -8.65
CA ASN A 241 14.84 0.63 -9.97
C ASN A 241 13.57 0.76 -10.84
N LEU A 242 13.49 1.79 -11.67
CA LEU A 242 12.35 2.04 -12.56
C LEU A 242 12.30 1.10 -13.77
N SER A 243 13.42 0.48 -14.12
CA SER A 243 13.49 -0.44 -15.25
C SER A 243 14.58 -1.48 -15.07
N TYR A 244 14.44 -2.58 -15.80
CA TYR A 244 15.48 -3.58 -15.89
C TYR A 244 16.47 -3.20 -17.00
N SER A 245 17.76 -3.07 -16.65
CA SER A 245 18.81 -2.69 -17.59
C SER A 245 19.56 -3.88 -18.24
N GLY A 246 19.16 -5.13 -17.97
CA GLY A 246 19.85 -6.29 -18.53
C GLY A 246 20.99 -6.86 -17.68
N ASN A 247 21.19 -6.38 -16.44
CA ASN A 247 22.26 -6.81 -15.53
C ASN A 247 21.75 -7.76 -14.43
N ASP A 248 22.63 -8.61 -13.92
CA ASP A 248 22.31 -9.75 -13.03
C ASP A 248 21.61 -9.41 -11.70
N ASN A 249 21.69 -8.15 -11.23
CA ASN A 249 20.97 -7.73 -10.02
C ASN A 249 19.55 -7.29 -10.36
N GLN A 250 18.63 -8.25 -10.39
CA GLN A 250 17.19 -8.04 -10.59
C GLN A 250 16.52 -7.68 -9.27
N PRO A 251 15.99 -6.45 -9.10
CA PRO A 251 15.30 -6.10 -7.86
C PRO A 251 13.85 -6.62 -7.82
N PHE A 252 13.36 -7.31 -8.85
CA PHE A 252 11.97 -7.79 -8.94
C PHE A 252 11.86 -9.26 -9.34
N ASN A 253 10.72 -9.87 -9.05
CA ASN A 253 10.37 -11.24 -9.41
C ASN A 253 10.18 -11.48 -10.93
N TYR A 254 9.81 -10.45 -11.69
CA TYR A 254 9.60 -10.54 -13.14
C TYR A 254 10.14 -9.33 -13.92
N PRO A 255 10.50 -9.51 -15.21
CA PRO A 255 11.07 -8.43 -16.03
C PRO A 255 10.07 -7.33 -16.41
N HIS A 256 8.76 -7.59 -16.36
CA HIS A 256 7.75 -6.55 -16.56
C HIS A 256 7.68 -5.54 -15.40
N CYS A 257 8.26 -5.88 -14.25
CA CYS A 257 8.27 -5.02 -13.07
C CYS A 257 9.42 -3.97 -13.13
N PRO A 258 9.22 -2.78 -12.54
CA PRO A 258 7.98 -2.31 -11.89
C PRO A 258 6.91 -1.88 -12.90
N CYS A 259 5.64 -2.00 -12.56
CA CYS A 259 4.47 -1.70 -13.42
C CYS A 259 3.92 -0.25 -13.26
N ASP A 260 4.76 0.72 -12.90
CA ASP A 260 4.31 2.11 -12.61
C ASP A 260 3.89 2.87 -13.88
N ASP A 261 2.66 2.63 -14.34
CA ASP A 261 2.17 3.13 -15.63
C ASP A 261 1.04 4.14 -15.47
N ASN A 262 1.14 5.25 -16.20
CA ASN A 262 0.10 6.26 -16.30
C ASN A 262 -1.05 5.75 -17.19
N GLY A 263 -1.93 4.90 -16.68
CA GLY A 263 -3.02 4.34 -17.50
C GLY A 263 -3.83 3.21 -16.87
N GLU A 264 -4.07 2.18 -17.69
CA GLU A 264 -5.05 1.10 -17.51
C GLU A 264 -4.64 0.01 -16.51
N THR A 265 -3.34 -0.11 -16.20
CA THR A 265 -2.81 -1.15 -15.30
C THR A 265 -2.94 -0.75 -13.84
N GLU A 266 -3.59 -1.60 -13.03
CA GLU A 266 -3.63 -1.44 -11.58
C GLU A 266 -2.40 -2.10 -10.95
N CYS A 267 -1.32 -1.31 -10.79
CA CYS A 267 -0.05 -1.81 -10.29
C CYS A 267 -0.05 -1.93 -8.75
N ILE A 268 0.30 -3.12 -8.26
CA ILE A 268 0.50 -3.44 -6.85
C ILE A 268 1.97 -3.85 -6.67
N LEU A 269 2.66 -3.19 -5.75
CA LEU A 269 4.05 -3.51 -5.39
C LEU A 269 4.10 -4.09 -3.99
N ASN A 270 4.53 -5.34 -3.89
CA ASN A 270 4.90 -6.01 -2.65
C ASN A 270 6.42 -5.93 -2.44
N ILE A 271 6.86 -6.10 -1.20
CA ILE A 271 8.26 -6.23 -0.83
C ILE A 271 8.43 -7.61 -0.19
N GLN A 272 9.48 -8.33 -0.58
CA GLN A 272 9.74 -9.67 -0.05
C GLN A 272 10.01 -9.61 1.47
N GLN A 273 9.42 -10.53 2.24
CA GLN A 273 9.40 -10.51 3.71
C GLN A 273 10.78 -10.56 4.40
N ASN A 274 11.83 -10.97 3.68
CA ASN A 274 13.21 -10.94 4.19
C ASN A 274 13.86 -9.55 4.08
N LEU A 275 13.20 -8.55 3.49
CA LEU A 275 13.72 -7.21 3.26
C LEU A 275 13.12 -6.18 4.24
N ASN A 276 13.74 -6.05 5.41
CA ASN A 276 13.28 -5.08 6.42
C ASN A 276 13.60 -3.62 6.06
N THR A 277 14.39 -3.38 5.01
CA THR A 277 14.76 -2.03 4.56
C THR A 277 14.84 -1.96 3.05
N VAL A 278 14.30 -0.90 2.47
CA VAL A 278 14.29 -0.69 1.02
C VAL A 278 14.64 0.76 0.69
N ASN A 279 15.54 0.94 -0.26
CA ASN A 279 15.91 2.23 -0.81
C ASN A 279 15.19 2.47 -2.15
N PHE A 280 14.33 3.48 -2.19
CA PHE A 280 13.58 3.86 -3.40
C PHE A 280 14.38 4.73 -4.38
N ASN A 281 15.62 5.07 -4.07
CA ASN A 281 16.55 5.83 -4.92
C ASN A 281 15.97 7.15 -5.45
N ASN A 282 15.14 7.83 -4.64
CA ASN A 282 14.44 9.06 -5.00
C ASN A 282 13.48 8.94 -6.21
N ASN A 283 13.07 7.72 -6.56
CA ASN A 283 12.08 7.49 -7.60
C ASN A 283 10.68 7.85 -7.10
N ILE A 284 9.85 8.31 -8.03
CA ILE A 284 8.44 8.62 -7.79
C ILE A 284 7.62 7.54 -8.50
N ILE A 285 6.69 6.90 -7.79
CA ILE A 285 5.88 5.79 -8.30
C ILE A 285 4.39 6.12 -8.22
N LYS A 286 3.93 7.03 -9.08
CA LYS A 286 2.65 7.74 -8.91
C LYS A 286 1.40 6.88 -9.09
N TYR A 287 1.51 5.77 -9.79
CA TYR A 287 0.38 4.95 -10.21
C TYR A 287 0.33 3.61 -9.49
N THR A 288 1.39 3.28 -8.76
CA THR A 288 1.54 2.04 -8.00
C THR A 288 0.92 2.12 -6.62
N THR A 289 0.26 1.06 -6.15
CA THR A 289 -0.08 0.86 -4.74
C THR A 289 1.03 0.06 -4.06
N LEU A 290 1.66 0.60 -3.03
CA LEU A 290 2.66 -0.12 -2.24
C LEU A 290 1.97 -0.89 -1.12
N ASN A 291 2.14 -2.20 -1.06
CA ASN A 291 1.57 -3.06 -0.04
C ASN A 291 2.67 -3.55 0.92
N ILE A 292 2.45 -3.34 2.22
CA ILE A 292 3.41 -3.61 3.29
C ILE A 292 2.80 -4.64 4.26
N ASP A 293 3.38 -5.82 4.31
CA ASP A 293 2.91 -6.97 5.09
C ASP A 293 3.83 -7.36 6.26
N HIS A 294 4.96 -6.65 6.43
CA HIS A 294 5.93 -6.86 7.50
C HIS A 294 6.59 -5.52 7.90
N ASP A 295 7.21 -5.48 9.08
CA ASP A 295 7.89 -4.28 9.58
C ASP A 295 8.99 -3.83 8.60
N ILE A 296 8.98 -2.55 8.23
CA ILE A 296 9.86 -2.06 7.18
C ILE A 296 10.27 -0.59 7.32
N ILE A 297 11.47 -0.27 6.83
CA ILE A 297 11.97 1.10 6.68
C ILE A 297 12.16 1.45 5.19
N LEU A 298 11.50 2.53 4.74
CA LEU A 298 11.64 3.05 3.37
C LEU A 298 12.63 4.23 3.33
N TYR A 299 13.75 4.06 2.64
CA TYR A 299 14.80 5.07 2.42
C TYR A 299 14.66 5.76 1.07
N ASN A 300 15.06 7.04 1.00
CA ASN A 300 14.99 7.87 -0.21
C ASN A 300 13.64 7.76 -0.94
N PHE A 301 12.59 7.53 -0.16
CA PHE A 301 11.22 7.40 -0.63
C PHE A 301 10.69 8.81 -0.88
N ILE A 302 10.12 9.06 -2.06
CA ILE A 302 9.53 10.37 -2.41
C ILE A 302 8.01 10.30 -2.27
N SER A 303 7.36 9.51 -3.12
CA SER A 303 5.91 9.29 -3.06
C SER A 303 5.45 8.10 -3.89
N VAL A 304 4.26 7.62 -3.54
CA VAL A 304 3.50 6.57 -4.23
C VAL A 304 2.00 6.90 -4.22
N LYS A 305 1.19 6.30 -5.11
CA LYS A 305 -0.27 6.52 -5.17
C LYS A 305 -0.92 6.41 -3.79
N GLN A 306 -0.63 5.29 -3.11
CA GLN A 306 -1.02 5.00 -1.74
C GLN A 306 -0.16 3.87 -1.17
N ILE A 307 0.01 3.84 0.15
CA ILE A 307 0.64 2.74 0.87
C ILE A 307 -0.44 2.02 1.66
N ASN A 308 -0.63 0.74 1.40
CA ASN A 308 -1.48 -0.13 2.19
C ASN A 308 -0.60 -0.88 3.18
N VAL A 309 -0.97 -0.84 4.46
CA VAL A 309 -0.20 -1.47 5.53
C VAL A 309 -1.10 -2.45 6.27
N ASN A 310 -0.63 -3.67 6.42
CA ASN A 310 -1.34 -4.73 7.13
C ASN A 310 -1.43 -4.46 8.64
N ASP A 311 -2.32 -5.20 9.31
CA ASP A 311 -2.51 -5.10 10.75
C ASP A 311 -1.25 -5.52 11.53
N ASP A 312 -0.98 -4.81 12.62
CA ASP A 312 0.16 -4.95 13.52
C ASP A 312 1.54 -4.74 12.87
N ILE A 313 1.59 -4.11 11.70
CA ILE A 313 2.83 -3.80 10.99
C ILE A 313 3.27 -2.35 11.22
N THR A 314 4.58 -2.18 11.42
CA THR A 314 5.28 -0.91 11.59
C THR A 314 5.88 -0.47 10.27
N LEU A 315 5.34 0.63 9.73
CA LEU A 315 5.91 1.33 8.58
C LEU A 315 6.72 2.53 9.07
N LEU A 316 8.01 2.55 8.71
CA LEU A 316 8.89 3.71 8.90
C LEU A 316 9.27 4.31 7.56
N ILE A 317 9.13 5.63 7.43
CA ILE A 317 9.62 6.39 6.26
C ILE A 317 10.78 7.26 6.74
N ALA A 318 11.96 6.98 6.20
CA ALA A 318 13.19 7.66 6.57
C ALA A 318 13.16 9.16 6.17
N PRO A 319 13.88 10.01 6.92
CA PRO A 319 13.98 11.43 6.59
C PRO A 319 14.64 11.63 5.23
N VAL A 320 14.15 12.61 4.47
CA VAL A 320 14.77 13.07 3.21
C VAL A 320 15.06 14.56 3.29
N SER A 321 16.19 14.98 2.72
CA SER A 321 16.64 16.38 2.73
C SER A 321 15.88 17.24 1.71
N SER A 322 15.36 16.62 0.64
CA SER A 322 14.57 17.26 -0.40
C SER A 322 13.26 16.53 -0.61
N ILE A 323 12.15 17.23 -0.42
CA ILE A 323 10.80 16.71 -0.63
C ILE A 323 10.27 17.36 -1.91
N LYS A 324 9.95 16.53 -2.91
CA LYS A 324 9.31 16.98 -4.16
C LYS A 324 7.80 16.89 -4.08
N GLU A 325 7.27 15.95 -3.30
CA GLU A 325 5.84 15.78 -3.04
C GLU A 325 5.55 15.77 -1.55
N TYR A 326 4.65 16.67 -1.13
CA TYR A 326 4.45 16.98 0.28
C TYR A 326 3.38 16.13 0.95
N THR A 327 2.72 15.23 0.21
CA THR A 327 1.62 14.42 0.75
C THR A 327 1.78 12.96 0.38
N GLN A 328 1.69 12.08 1.37
CA GLN A 328 1.62 10.64 1.17
C GLN A 328 0.31 10.10 1.74
N LYS A 329 -0.41 9.28 0.96
CA LYS A 329 -1.58 8.55 1.45
C LYS A 329 -1.13 7.21 2.03
N ILE A 330 -1.60 6.90 3.23
CA ILE A 330 -1.41 5.62 3.91
C ILE A 330 -2.78 5.09 4.33
N GLN A 331 -3.01 3.81 4.12
CA GLN A 331 -4.24 3.12 4.47
C GLN A 331 -3.93 1.93 5.38
N PHE A 332 -4.62 1.89 6.52
CA PHE A 332 -4.65 0.75 7.44
C PHE A 332 -6.10 0.36 7.61
N ASN A 333 -6.53 -0.83 7.17
CA ASN A 333 -7.90 -1.30 7.42
C ASN A 333 -8.96 -0.19 7.17
N ASN A 334 -9.56 0.35 8.24
CA ASN A 334 -10.61 1.38 8.25
C ASN A 334 -10.12 2.83 8.41
N PHE A 335 -8.80 3.07 8.33
CA PHE A 335 -8.15 4.36 8.46
C PHE A 335 -7.55 4.80 7.13
N GLU A 336 -7.86 6.04 6.75
CA GLU A 336 -7.16 6.77 5.70
C GLU A 336 -6.33 7.88 6.37
N ILE A 337 -5.03 7.86 6.15
CA ILE A 337 -4.08 8.82 6.71
C ILE A 337 -3.43 9.57 5.55
N THR A 338 -3.46 10.90 5.58
CA THR A 338 -2.61 11.72 4.72
C THR A 338 -1.49 12.31 5.55
N ASN A 339 -0.28 11.86 5.33
CA ASN A 339 0.92 12.41 5.93
C ASN A 339 1.39 13.62 5.11
N ASN A 340 1.45 14.80 5.73
CA ASN A 340 2.07 15.97 5.17
C ASN A 340 3.56 15.91 5.51
N ARG A 341 4.39 15.50 4.56
CA ARG A 341 5.80 15.21 4.80
C ARG A 341 6.60 16.47 5.12
N GLU A 342 7.50 16.35 6.10
CA GLU A 342 8.41 17.41 6.53
C GLU A 342 9.86 17.00 6.31
N LYS A 343 10.70 17.96 5.91
CA LYS A 343 12.11 17.70 5.59
C LYS A 343 12.85 17.24 6.84
N ASN A 344 13.74 16.26 6.68
CA ASN A 344 14.56 15.72 7.77
C ASN A 344 13.76 15.13 8.94
N VAL A 345 12.47 14.83 8.76
CA VAL A 345 11.62 14.20 9.78
C VAL A 345 11.37 12.74 9.38
N MET A 346 11.64 11.82 10.30
CA MET A 346 11.22 10.43 10.18
C MET A 346 9.75 10.31 10.55
N THR A 347 8.97 9.56 9.77
CA THR A 347 7.57 9.26 10.10
C THR A 347 7.39 7.77 10.33
N GLN A 348 6.43 7.47 11.21
CA GLN A 348 6.12 6.12 11.65
C GLN A 348 4.61 5.95 11.65
N PHE A 349 4.16 4.76 11.24
CA PHE A 349 2.76 4.38 11.27
C PHE A 349 2.64 2.93 11.72
N LYS A 350 1.77 2.67 12.69
CA LYS A 350 1.44 1.31 13.13
C LYS A 350 0.00 1.27 13.62
N TYR A 351 -0.76 0.25 13.21
CA TYR A 351 -2.08 -0.02 13.76
C TYR A 351 -2.15 -1.46 14.25
N ASN A 352 -2.67 -1.68 15.45
CA ASN A 352 -2.92 -3.01 15.99
C ASN A 352 -4.40 -3.15 16.33
N SER A 353 -5.11 -4.02 15.59
CA SER A 353 -6.54 -4.25 15.79
C SER A 353 -6.90 -4.94 17.10
N THR A 354 -5.98 -5.73 17.68
CA THR A 354 -6.18 -6.45 18.94
C THR A 354 -6.27 -5.48 20.12
N THR A 355 -5.33 -4.52 20.18
CA THR A 355 -5.32 -3.45 21.20
C THR A 355 -6.13 -2.23 20.77
N ASN A 356 -6.61 -2.18 19.53
CA ASN A 356 -7.28 -1.03 18.92
C ASN A 356 -6.46 0.26 19.12
N THR A 357 -5.17 0.18 18.77
CA THR A 357 -4.20 1.27 18.96
C THR A 357 -3.60 1.67 17.62
N LEU A 358 -3.66 2.96 17.30
CA LEU A 358 -3.03 3.58 16.14
C LEU A 358 -1.91 4.51 16.63
N GLU A 359 -0.67 4.21 16.24
CA GLU A 359 0.50 5.03 16.49
C GLU A 359 0.93 5.74 15.20
N ILE A 360 1.05 7.07 15.27
CA ILE A 360 1.46 7.90 14.13
C ILE A 360 2.42 9.02 14.55
N ASN A 361 3.45 9.22 13.72
CA ASN A 361 4.45 10.28 13.88
C ASN A 361 4.42 11.27 12.71
N GLY A 362 4.72 12.53 13.00
CA GLY A 362 4.80 13.64 12.06
C GLY A 362 3.50 14.43 11.92
N ASN A 363 3.33 15.09 10.78
CA ASN A 363 2.17 15.93 10.48
C ASN A 363 1.15 15.15 9.64
N ASN A 364 0.01 14.82 10.23
CA ASN A 364 -0.93 13.85 9.67
C ASN A 364 -2.36 14.40 9.64
N LYS A 365 -3.13 13.96 8.64
CA LYS A 365 -4.59 14.08 8.60
C LYS A 365 -5.19 12.69 8.69
N LEU A 366 -6.15 12.48 9.58
CA LEU A 366 -6.80 11.19 9.82
C LEU A 366 -8.27 11.24 9.45
N LYS A 367 -8.71 10.22 8.72
CA LYS A 367 -10.12 9.89 8.49
C LYS A 367 -10.34 8.45 8.95
N HIS A 368 -11.22 8.28 9.93
CA HIS A 368 -11.62 6.99 10.47
C HIS A 368 -13.03 6.68 9.99
N SER A 369 -13.17 5.63 9.18
CA SER A 369 -14.40 5.32 8.46
C SER A 369 -15.34 4.40 9.23
N SER A 370 -14.82 3.43 9.98
CA SER A 370 -15.63 2.47 10.75
C SER A 370 -14.86 1.90 11.94
N ASN A 371 -15.57 1.65 13.05
CA ASN A 371 -15.05 1.00 14.24
C ASN A 371 -15.84 -0.29 14.54
N PRO A 372 -15.56 -1.39 13.84
CA PRO A 372 -16.33 -2.62 13.98
C PRO A 372 -16.22 -3.25 15.38
N THR A 373 -15.15 -2.95 16.12
CA THR A 373 -14.89 -3.56 17.43
C THR A 373 -15.73 -2.96 18.56
N ASN A 374 -16.31 -1.76 18.36
CA ASN A 374 -16.92 -0.94 19.40
C ASN A 374 -16.02 -0.68 20.64
N LYS A 375 -14.72 -1.00 20.56
CA LYS A 375 -13.74 -0.72 21.61
C LYS A 375 -13.31 0.75 21.52
N PRO A 376 -12.91 1.37 22.65
CA PRO A 376 -12.21 2.66 22.61
C PRO A 376 -10.98 2.57 21.70
N LEU A 377 -10.77 3.59 20.86
CA LEU A 377 -9.58 3.69 20.00
C LEU A 377 -8.51 4.51 20.73
N THR A 378 -7.33 3.91 20.89
CA THR A 378 -6.15 4.62 21.41
C THR A 378 -5.33 5.18 20.26
N LEU A 379 -4.99 6.47 20.36
CA LEU A 379 -4.23 7.23 19.37
C LEU A 379 -2.95 7.73 20.04
N ILE A 380 -1.81 7.13 19.69
CA ILE A 380 -0.49 7.53 20.16
C ILE A 380 0.11 8.47 19.12
N ILE A 381 0.16 9.77 19.44
CA ILE A 381 0.49 10.82 18.49
C ILE A 381 1.81 11.48 18.87
N ASN A 382 2.75 11.49 17.94
CA ASN A 382 4.00 12.24 18.05
C ASN A 382 4.05 13.27 16.91
N GLY A 383 3.66 14.52 17.18
CA GLY A 383 3.61 15.59 16.16
C GLY A 383 2.24 16.26 16.04
N ILE A 384 1.84 16.58 14.81
CA ILE A 384 0.59 17.29 14.53
C ILE A 384 -0.42 16.31 13.93
N LEU A 385 -1.61 16.20 14.53
CA LEU A 385 -2.71 15.42 13.99
C LEU A 385 -3.90 16.32 13.69
N THR A 386 -4.43 16.23 12.48
CA THR A 386 -5.70 16.85 12.09
C THR A 386 -6.74 15.77 11.84
N CYS A 387 -7.79 15.74 12.65
CA CYS A 387 -8.86 14.75 12.51
C CYS A 387 -9.99 15.32 11.64
N ASN A 388 -10.26 14.67 10.52
CA ASN A 388 -11.29 15.09 9.56
C ASN A 388 -12.63 14.37 9.75
N SER A 389 -12.61 13.11 10.20
CA SER A 389 -13.83 12.35 10.48
C SER A 389 -13.67 11.43 11.69
N PHE A 390 -14.79 11.23 12.38
CA PHE A 390 -14.90 10.28 13.49
C PHE A 390 -16.12 9.39 13.28
N VAL A 391 -15.98 8.15 13.73
CA VAL A 391 -17.04 7.14 13.70
C VAL A 391 -18.08 7.49 14.77
N ASN A 392 -19.37 7.37 14.46
CA ASN A 392 -20.45 7.66 15.40
C ASN A 392 -20.34 6.78 16.66
N LYS A 393 -20.77 7.29 17.83
CA LYS A 393 -20.83 6.54 19.10
C LYS A 393 -19.50 5.88 19.51
N SER A 394 -18.37 6.50 19.16
CA SER A 394 -17.04 5.97 19.47
C SER A 394 -16.33 6.80 20.55
N VAL A 395 -15.50 6.12 21.34
CA VAL A 395 -14.62 6.70 22.35
C VAL A 395 -13.19 6.73 21.81
N TYR A 396 -12.52 7.87 21.93
CA TYR A 396 -11.14 8.07 21.50
C TYR A 396 -10.28 8.47 22.69
N TYR A 397 -9.11 7.84 22.84
CA TYR A 397 -8.09 8.21 23.81
C TYR A 397 -6.85 8.69 23.06
N PHE A 398 -6.38 9.90 23.36
CA PHE A 398 -5.24 10.52 22.72
C PHE A 398 -4.11 10.67 23.74
N THR A 399 -2.93 10.17 23.40
CA THR A 399 -1.72 10.22 24.23
C THR A 399 -0.47 10.39 23.34
N ASN A 400 0.71 10.45 23.96
CA ASN A 400 2.01 10.50 23.29
C ASN A 400 2.98 9.50 23.91
N SER A 401 3.95 9.02 23.12
CA SER A 401 5.04 8.15 23.59
C SER A 401 6.37 8.89 23.71
N SER A 402 6.45 10.13 23.22
CA SER A 402 7.67 10.96 23.21
C SER A 402 7.58 12.16 24.16
N SER A 403 8.73 12.82 24.40
CA SER A 403 8.80 14.07 25.16
C SER A 403 8.19 15.28 24.42
N SER A 404 7.86 15.14 23.14
CA SER A 404 7.22 16.20 22.37
C SER A 404 5.73 16.30 22.71
N THR A 405 5.22 17.53 22.88
CA THR A 405 3.79 17.77 23.13
C THR A 405 3.03 17.75 21.80
N PRO A 406 2.21 16.74 21.50
CA PRO A 406 1.49 16.70 20.23
C PRO A 406 0.43 17.80 20.16
N LEU A 407 0.14 18.25 18.94
CA LEU A 407 -0.93 19.21 18.65
C LEU A 407 -2.05 18.52 17.86
N ILE A 408 -3.26 18.59 18.37
CA ILE A 408 -4.44 17.99 17.74
C ILE A 408 -5.40 19.08 17.27
N ASN A 409 -5.73 19.04 15.98
CA ASN A 409 -6.72 19.87 15.32
C ASN A 409 -7.97 19.03 15.01
N ILE A 410 -9.14 19.48 15.45
CA ILE A 410 -10.42 18.84 15.16
C ILE A 410 -11.14 19.71 14.12
N ASN A 411 -11.13 19.29 12.85
CA ASN A 411 -11.69 20.09 11.75
C ASN A 411 -13.23 20.01 11.68
N ASN A 412 -13.80 18.88 12.08
CA ASN A 412 -15.25 18.72 12.11
C ASN A 412 -15.78 19.26 13.44
N ASN A 413 -16.22 20.51 13.46
CA ASN A 413 -16.69 21.14 14.69
C ASN A 413 -17.92 20.44 15.28
N ASN A 414 -18.68 19.70 14.45
CA ASN A 414 -19.88 19.00 14.89
C ASN A 414 -19.54 17.59 15.36
N GLY A 415 -20.02 17.25 16.55
CA GLY A 415 -19.89 15.93 17.13
C GLY A 415 -20.74 14.89 16.43
N ASN A 416 -20.39 13.62 16.65
CA ASN A 416 -21.10 12.45 16.14
C ASN A 416 -21.34 11.45 17.30
N ASN A 417 -21.86 11.95 18.42
CA ASN A 417 -22.00 11.23 19.70
C ASN A 417 -20.69 10.61 20.21
N ASN A 418 -19.60 11.37 20.14
CA ASN A 418 -18.26 10.92 20.52
C ASN A 418 -17.85 11.41 21.88
N ILE A 419 -17.00 10.62 22.54
CA ILE A 419 -16.23 11.05 23.71
C ILE A 419 -14.75 10.99 23.31
N MET A 420 -14.02 12.08 23.56
CA MET A 420 -12.58 12.15 23.31
C MET A 420 -11.88 12.50 24.61
N ILE A 421 -10.88 11.72 24.98
CA ILE A 421 -10.11 11.86 26.20
C ILE A 421 -8.67 12.13 25.78
N PHE A 422 -8.05 13.16 26.34
CA PHE A 422 -6.71 13.60 26.02
C PHE A 422 -5.84 13.52 27.26
N ASP A 423 -4.65 12.94 27.10
CA ASP A 423 -3.60 13.03 28.11
C ASP A 423 -3.19 14.51 28.34
N GLU A 424 -2.73 14.83 29.54
CA GLU A 424 -2.45 16.23 29.93
C GLU A 424 -1.35 16.88 29.07
N THR A 425 -0.46 16.05 28.51
CA THR A 425 0.65 16.43 27.63
C THR A 425 0.18 16.86 26.23
N VAL A 426 -1.02 16.43 25.81
CA VAL A 426 -1.58 16.70 24.49
C VAL A 426 -2.15 18.11 24.44
N ARG A 427 -1.84 18.86 23.37
CA ARG A 427 -2.40 20.20 23.14
C ARG A 427 -3.50 20.14 22.09
N LEU A 428 -4.63 20.74 22.39
CA LEU A 428 -5.67 21.01 21.41
C LEU A 428 -5.49 22.42 20.84
N ASN A 429 -5.88 22.63 19.59
CA ASN A 429 -5.86 23.97 19.00
C ASN A 429 -7.17 24.73 19.31
N GLY A 430 -7.08 26.06 19.35
CA GLY A 430 -8.23 26.96 19.50
C GLY A 430 -8.86 26.98 20.90
N GLN A 431 -10.19 27.16 20.94
CA GLN A 431 -10.97 27.37 22.16
C GLN A 431 -10.99 26.16 23.11
N LEU A 432 -10.58 24.98 22.63
CA LEU A 432 -10.54 23.73 23.41
C LEU A 432 -9.15 23.39 23.96
N SER A 433 -8.17 24.28 23.80
CA SER A 433 -6.75 24.05 24.09
C SER A 433 -6.42 23.48 25.48
N ASN A 434 -7.23 23.82 26.48
CA ASN A 434 -7.04 23.38 27.87
C ASN A 434 -8.05 22.32 28.32
N CYS A 435 -8.76 21.69 27.39
CA CYS A 435 -9.69 20.60 27.66
C CYS A 435 -8.99 19.24 27.65
N ILE A 436 -9.36 18.34 28.56
CA ILE A 436 -8.89 16.95 28.59
C ILE A 436 -10.00 15.93 28.29
N VAL A 437 -11.27 16.32 28.38
CA VAL A 437 -12.38 15.47 27.93
C VAL A 437 -13.39 16.30 27.14
N LEU A 438 -13.59 15.91 25.87
CA LEU A 438 -14.57 16.48 24.97
C LEU A 438 -15.74 15.52 24.76
N THR A 439 -16.93 16.09 24.63
CA THR A 439 -18.10 15.38 24.13
C THR A 439 -18.65 16.10 22.92
N GLY A 440 -19.03 15.33 21.90
CA GLY A 440 -19.64 15.87 20.69
C GLY A 440 -20.93 15.15 20.42
N LYS A 441 -22.07 15.77 20.73
CA LYS A 441 -23.39 15.23 20.36
C LYS A 441 -23.65 15.44 18.87
N SER A 442 -24.41 14.54 18.24
CA SER A 442 -24.74 14.61 16.82
C SER A 442 -25.20 16.01 16.40
N ASN A 443 -24.54 16.60 15.41
CA ASN A 443 -24.84 17.92 14.85
C ASN A 443 -24.68 19.10 15.83
N GLU A 444 -24.09 18.89 17.01
CA GLU A 444 -23.75 19.95 17.96
C GLU A 444 -22.24 20.18 17.98
N LYS A 445 -21.80 21.41 18.27
CA LYS A 445 -20.36 21.66 18.45
C LYS A 445 -19.78 20.79 19.57
N PHE A 446 -18.52 20.38 19.44
CA PHE A 446 -17.79 19.78 20.55
C PHE A 446 -17.78 20.70 21.76
N LYS A 447 -18.00 20.13 22.94
CA LYS A 447 -18.00 20.85 24.21
C LYS A 447 -17.04 20.21 25.18
N CYS A 448 -16.38 21.03 25.99
CA CYS A 448 -15.53 20.53 27.05
C CYS A 448 -16.34 20.13 28.27
N ILE A 449 -16.00 18.99 28.87
CA ILE A 449 -16.61 18.54 30.13
C ILE A 449 -15.59 18.43 31.27
N GLN A 450 -14.30 18.49 30.97
CA GLN A 450 -13.23 18.48 31.96
C GLN A 450 -11.98 19.20 31.43
N CYS A 451 -11.42 20.08 32.25
CA CYS A 451 -10.27 20.91 31.93
C CYS A 451 -8.97 20.36 32.56
N LYS A 452 -7.83 20.76 32.00
CA LYS A 452 -6.50 20.54 32.58
C LYS A 452 -6.41 21.14 34.00
N LYS A 453 -5.51 20.60 34.81
CA LYS A 453 -5.21 21.13 36.15
C LYS A 453 -4.89 22.63 36.09
N GLY A 454 -5.51 23.41 36.96
CA GLY A 454 -5.37 24.88 37.02
C GLY A 454 -6.34 25.66 36.13
N TYR A 455 -7.16 24.98 35.32
CA TYR A 455 -8.20 25.59 34.49
C TYR A 455 -9.61 25.24 35.00
N TYR A 456 -10.55 26.13 34.72
CA TYR A 456 -11.93 26.06 35.20
C TYR A 456 -12.89 26.02 34.02
N LEU A 457 -13.92 25.17 34.12
CA LEU A 457 -14.96 25.07 33.10
C LEU A 457 -16.02 26.15 33.33
N ASN A 458 -16.15 27.07 32.37
CA ASN A 458 -17.14 28.14 32.43
C ASN A 458 -18.52 27.68 31.94
N SER A 459 -19.50 28.57 31.98
CA SER A 459 -20.88 28.28 31.51
C SER A 459 -21.00 28.01 30.01
N LYS A 460 -20.02 28.46 29.21
CA LYS A 460 -19.93 28.21 27.76
C LYS A 460 -19.25 26.87 27.43
N GLN A 461 -18.86 26.09 28.44
CA GLN A 461 -18.13 24.82 28.31
C GLN A 461 -16.74 25.01 27.69
N GLU A 462 -16.08 26.11 28.05
CA GLU A 462 -14.71 26.48 27.69
C GLU A 462 -13.84 26.50 28.96
N CYS A 463 -12.56 26.16 28.81
CA CYS A 463 -11.59 26.14 29.91
C CYS A 463 -10.88 27.49 30.04
N GLN A 464 -11.05 28.15 31.18
CA GLN A 464 -10.46 29.46 31.46
C GLN A 464 -9.37 29.38 32.53
N TYR A 465 -8.35 30.23 32.39
CA TYR A 465 -7.31 30.45 33.40
C TYR A 465 -7.68 31.68 34.24
N ASN A 466 -7.34 31.66 35.52
CA ASN A 466 -7.49 32.82 36.42
C ASN A 466 -8.94 33.32 36.60
N SER A 467 -9.87 32.41 36.93
CA SER A 467 -11.27 32.76 37.17
C SER A 467 -11.57 33.13 38.63
N HIS A 468 -10.58 33.60 39.42
CA HIS A 468 -10.72 33.86 40.86
C HIS A 468 -11.34 32.69 41.64
N CYS A 469 -11.03 31.46 41.25
CA CYS A 469 -11.61 30.25 41.82
C CYS A 469 -10.57 29.52 42.66
N ASN A 470 -10.88 29.32 43.94
CA ASN A 470 -10.01 28.65 44.91
C ASN A 470 -10.12 27.13 44.84
N LYS A 471 -11.32 26.58 44.62
CA LYS A 471 -11.55 25.13 44.58
C LYS A 471 -12.48 24.72 43.45
N ILE A 472 -12.18 23.57 42.87
CA ILE A 472 -12.97 22.94 41.81
C ILE A 472 -13.47 21.55 42.21
N ASN A 473 -14.55 21.13 41.58
CA ASN A 473 -14.99 19.74 41.62
C ASN A 473 -14.27 18.87 40.57
N LYS A 474 -14.61 17.58 40.52
CA LYS A 474 -14.03 16.61 39.59
C LYS A 474 -14.30 16.91 38.10
N GLN A 475 -15.35 17.67 37.81
CA GLN A 475 -15.70 18.12 36.45
C GLN A 475 -15.18 19.53 36.17
N SER A 476 -14.14 19.98 36.88
CA SER A 476 -13.50 21.30 36.71
C SER A 476 -14.41 22.51 36.90
N HIS A 477 -15.58 22.36 37.53
CA HIS A 477 -16.43 23.50 37.86
C HIS A 477 -15.98 24.15 39.15
N CYS A 478 -16.02 25.48 39.20
CA CYS A 478 -15.74 26.20 40.42
C CYS A 478 -16.80 25.91 41.50
N ILE A 479 -16.33 25.64 42.72
CA ILE A 479 -17.18 25.44 43.91
C ILE A 479 -16.86 26.43 45.03
N GLU A 480 -15.72 27.13 44.97
CA GLU A 480 -15.32 28.13 45.96
C GLU A 480 -14.48 29.22 45.28
N CYS A 481 -14.83 30.50 45.50
CA CYS A 481 -14.15 31.66 44.91
C CYS A 481 -13.12 32.28 45.87
N GLU A 482 -12.19 33.05 45.32
CA GLU A 482 -11.26 33.91 46.06
C GLU A 482 -12.00 34.96 46.90
N TYR A 483 -11.34 35.45 47.95
CA TYR A 483 -11.88 36.53 48.77
C TYR A 483 -12.14 37.78 47.93
N GLY A 484 -13.32 38.39 48.07
CA GLY A 484 -13.76 39.49 47.22
C GLY A 484 -14.65 39.07 46.04
N TYR A 485 -14.85 37.75 45.83
CA TYR A 485 -15.67 37.20 44.75
C TYR A 485 -16.75 36.26 45.29
N TYR A 486 -17.82 36.07 44.51
CA TYR A 486 -18.89 35.12 44.81
C TYR A 486 -19.21 34.23 43.61
N LEU A 487 -19.66 33.00 43.89
CA LEU A 487 -20.06 32.05 42.86
C LEU A 487 -21.49 32.37 42.38
N ASN A 488 -21.64 32.72 41.10
CA ASN A 488 -22.94 32.99 40.50
C ASN A 488 -23.69 31.70 40.12
N SER A 489 -24.91 31.81 39.59
CA SER A 489 -25.71 30.65 39.12
C SER A 489 -25.08 29.89 37.96
N ASN A 490 -24.20 30.56 37.21
CA ASN A 490 -23.47 30.01 36.07
C ASN A 490 -22.17 29.31 36.49
N LYS A 491 -21.93 29.18 37.80
CA LYS A 491 -20.72 28.59 38.42
C LYS A 491 -19.43 29.36 38.08
N GLU A 492 -19.55 30.67 37.87
CA GLU A 492 -18.44 31.59 37.62
C GLU A 492 -18.27 32.51 38.83
N CYS A 493 -17.03 32.82 39.19
CA CYS A 493 -16.73 33.78 40.24
C CYS A 493 -16.84 35.20 39.70
N GLN A 494 -17.69 36.00 40.31
CA GLN A 494 -17.85 37.42 39.98
C GLN A 494 -17.49 38.29 41.16
N ILE A 495 -17.01 39.51 40.86
CA ILE A 495 -16.63 40.47 41.88
C ILE A 495 -17.84 40.78 42.76
N LEU A 496 -17.64 40.87 44.07
CA LEU A 496 -18.68 41.32 44.98
C LEU A 496 -19.05 42.77 44.62
N PRO A 497 -20.35 43.10 44.50
CA PRO A 497 -20.79 44.48 44.35
C PRO A 497 -20.29 45.35 45.49
N ASP A 498 -20.15 46.65 45.22
CA ASP A 498 -19.66 47.59 46.21
C ASP A 498 -20.41 47.46 47.53
N ASN A 499 -19.63 47.40 48.61
CA ASN A 499 -20.11 47.35 49.99
C ASN A 499 -20.74 46.02 50.43
N CYS A 500 -20.66 44.95 49.62
CA CYS A 500 -20.95 43.59 50.05
C CYS A 500 -19.66 42.84 50.44
N ILE A 501 -19.65 42.19 51.61
CA ILE A 501 -18.56 41.35 52.13
C ILE A 501 -18.78 39.87 51.79
N VAL A 502 -20.03 39.39 51.87
CA VAL A 502 -20.39 37.98 51.58
C VAL A 502 -21.66 37.93 50.76
N ARG A 503 -21.67 37.19 49.65
CA ARG A 503 -22.82 37.03 48.75
C ARG A 503 -23.00 35.57 48.37
N TYR A 504 -24.25 35.15 48.14
CA TYR A 504 -24.56 33.90 47.46
C TYR A 504 -25.65 34.15 46.41
N LYS A 505 -25.36 33.77 45.16
CA LYS A 505 -26.16 34.14 43.97
C LYS A 505 -26.39 35.66 43.91
N THR A 506 -27.64 36.12 43.82
CA THR A 506 -27.97 37.55 43.74
C THR A 506 -28.04 38.22 45.12
N TYR A 507 -27.95 37.49 46.22
CA TYR A 507 -28.27 37.99 47.56
C TYR A 507 -27.02 38.31 48.40
N CYS A 508 -26.88 39.56 48.85
CA CYS A 508 -25.81 39.90 49.78
C CYS A 508 -26.19 39.48 51.22
N TYR A 509 -25.34 38.65 51.81
CA TYR A 509 -25.50 38.13 53.18
C TYR A 509 -24.78 38.96 54.22
N GLN A 510 -23.84 39.83 53.83
CA GLN A 510 -23.13 40.70 54.76
C GLN A 510 -22.67 41.98 54.07
N CYS A 511 -23.12 43.14 54.55
CA CYS A 511 -22.66 44.45 54.09
C CYS A 511 -21.43 44.96 54.87
N LYS A 512 -20.65 45.83 54.24
CA LYS A 512 -19.58 46.62 54.88
C LYS A 512 -20.17 47.54 55.95
N GLU A 513 -19.35 47.93 56.92
CA GLU A 513 -19.74 48.87 57.97
C GLU A 513 -20.26 50.19 57.36
N GLY A 514 -21.38 50.70 57.88
CA GLY A 514 -22.08 51.87 57.33
C GLY A 514 -23.13 51.57 56.24
N PHE A 515 -23.32 50.29 55.88
CA PHE A 515 -24.35 49.83 54.95
C PHE A 515 -25.28 48.82 55.65
N ILE A 516 -26.54 48.78 55.21
CA ILE A 516 -27.55 47.84 55.69
C ILE A 516 -28.19 47.11 54.50
N LYS A 517 -28.68 45.90 54.73
CA LYS A 517 -29.28 45.08 53.68
C LYS A 517 -30.73 45.50 53.45
N GLU A 518 -31.03 46.00 52.27
CA GLU A 518 -32.38 46.34 51.83
C GLU A 518 -32.69 45.62 50.51
N LYS A 519 -33.78 44.85 50.48
CA LYS A 519 -34.20 44.03 49.30
C LYS A 519 -33.10 43.13 48.71
N GLY A 520 -32.11 42.73 49.51
CA GLY A 520 -31.02 41.84 49.09
C GLY A 520 -29.74 42.55 48.63
N GLU A 521 -29.71 43.89 48.64
CA GLU A 521 -28.56 44.73 48.29
C GLU A 521 -28.10 45.57 49.48
N CYS A 522 -26.83 46.01 49.47
CA CYS A 522 -26.27 46.85 50.51
C CYS A 522 -26.49 48.32 50.16
N GLN A 523 -27.43 48.97 50.86
CA GLN A 523 -27.67 50.39 50.70
C GLN A 523 -26.94 51.18 51.78
N LYS A 524 -26.44 52.36 51.40
CA LYS A 524 -25.81 53.28 52.34
C LYS A 524 -26.85 53.64 53.40
N ASN A 525 -26.43 53.69 54.66
CA ASN A 525 -27.30 54.08 55.76
C ASN A 525 -28.08 55.35 55.41
N ASP A 526 -29.37 55.20 55.15
CA ASP A 526 -30.29 56.31 55.22
C ASP A 526 -30.25 56.79 56.68
N ASN A 527 -30.30 58.10 56.93
CA ASN A 527 -29.92 58.80 58.18
C ASN A 527 -30.64 58.37 59.50
N LYS A 528 -31.30 57.21 59.51
CA LYS A 528 -32.06 56.56 60.58
C LYS A 528 -31.25 55.54 61.37
N CYS A 529 -30.03 55.22 60.97
CA CYS A 529 -29.14 54.30 61.68
C CYS A 529 -27.74 54.90 61.87
N ASN A 530 -27.27 54.92 63.12
CA ASN A 530 -25.99 55.52 63.52
C ASN A 530 -24.82 54.51 63.53
N LYS A 531 -25.11 53.21 63.67
CA LYS A 531 -24.11 52.14 63.66
C LYS A 531 -24.73 50.85 63.12
N SER A 532 -24.10 50.23 62.13
CA SER A 532 -24.52 48.94 61.58
C SER A 532 -23.41 47.88 61.69
N GLU A 533 -23.78 46.63 61.94
CA GLU A 533 -22.88 45.48 61.91
C GLU A 533 -23.64 44.24 61.41
N ARG A 534 -23.03 43.42 60.55
CA ARG A 534 -23.62 42.17 60.04
C ARG A 534 -25.06 42.33 59.48
N ASN A 535 -25.32 43.43 58.78
CA ASN A 535 -26.61 43.85 58.20
C ASN A 535 -27.69 44.35 59.17
N TYR A 536 -27.40 44.42 60.47
CA TYR A 536 -28.34 44.95 61.45
C TYR A 536 -27.95 46.37 61.81
N CYS A 537 -28.96 47.23 61.97
CA CYS A 537 -28.74 48.49 62.66
C CYS A 537 -28.58 48.20 64.16
N LEU A 538 -27.39 48.42 64.68
CA LEU A 538 -27.10 48.26 66.11
C LEU A 538 -27.57 49.47 66.93
N LYS A 539 -27.71 50.64 66.29
CA LYS A 539 -28.13 51.87 66.96
C LYS A 539 -28.91 52.77 66.00
N CYS A 540 -30.21 52.91 66.22
CA CYS A 540 -31.07 53.83 65.46
C CYS A 540 -30.80 55.29 65.82
N SER A 541 -31.16 56.21 64.93
CA SER A 541 -31.25 57.64 65.20
C SER A 541 -32.43 57.92 66.13
N ASN A 542 -32.33 58.96 66.98
CA ASN A 542 -33.39 59.29 67.93
C ASN A 542 -34.76 59.40 67.24
N GLY A 543 -35.75 58.64 67.71
CA GLY A 543 -37.11 58.62 67.18
C GLY A 543 -37.47 57.43 66.29
N TYR A 544 -36.53 56.53 65.98
CA TYR A 544 -36.77 55.32 65.18
C TYR A 544 -36.56 54.05 66.02
N LYS A 545 -37.41 53.03 65.84
CA LYS A 545 -37.31 51.71 66.48
C LYS A 545 -36.90 50.65 65.47
#